data_AF-A0A5C7QCU2-F1
#
_entry.id   AF-A0A5C7QCU2-F1
#
_cell.length_a   1.000
_cell.length_b   1.000
_cell.length_c   1.000
_cell.angle_alpha   90.00
_cell.angle_beta   90.00
_cell.angle_gamma   90.00
#
_symmetry.space_group_name_H-M   'P 1'
#
loop_
_entity.id
_entity.type
_entity.pdbx_description
1 polymer ?
#
loop_
_entity_poly.entity_id
_entity_poly.type
_entity_poly.pdbx_seq_one_letter_code
_entity_poly.pdbx_strand_id
1 'polypeptide(L)'
;MRGGRQICSRNPIHQHRLRTMTPLPGNVQGHEIGSKQFGMQDQQIFASLSCDRNPMHVDPVAARRLLTGQPVVHGIHVLMTALEYWENGSAQPPAFLDCTFNNPVSVGDIVVFRQIRYENGDTVIEAGVNGLLCARLRLTAARAPSPQTATVAGAEVEGTGGRPVLERVGTPLDESPDHHLNRKYSIRLDPVDVSRSFPRTCDRLGASRAAGLLALSYFVGMVCPGLHSIFSRVTLKLDAPAAATPVVDFSVDRYDERFRLFNVSLSGMLSGSLAAFLRPVPQQQLTMADVSMRVTRDEFKGTRSLVVGASRGLGELAAKILAAGGGDVTITYAQGLEDIEVVNAEINASGLGSSRIQKLDATAWDFDAIDFAALNAIYLFATPRINRKKAAVFVPSLLHEFIDFYVKSLYDLCRHIESLALPGKIRVYVPSSVFVTERPEGLTEYAMAKAAAEILADDLNRAFSKVSIVVTRLPRLSTDQTTSVLKTSSDDNLDALLPAIRTMTRR
;
A
#
# COMPACT_ATOMS: atom_id res chain seq x y z
N MET A 1 58.93 -14.63 -32.23
CA MET A 1 58.64 -16.07 -32.44
C MET A 1 57.67 -16.52 -31.35
N ARG A 2 56.61 -17.26 -31.76
CA ARG A 2 55.76 -18.23 -31.03
C ARG A 2 55.77 -18.14 -29.48
N GLY A 3 54.66 -18.00 -28.76
CA GLY A 3 53.32 -18.54 -28.97
C GLY A 3 52.89 -19.29 -27.70
N GLY A 4 51.67 -19.12 -27.21
CA GLY A 4 51.15 -19.86 -26.06
C GLY A 4 49.87 -19.26 -25.48
N ARG A 5 48.72 -19.65 -26.04
CA ARG A 5 47.36 -19.29 -25.59
C ARG A 5 46.98 -20.08 -24.33
N GLN A 6 46.24 -19.45 -23.43
CA GLN A 6 45.19 -20.14 -22.68
C GLN A 6 43.92 -19.28 -22.68
N ILE A 7 42.83 -19.94 -23.00
CA ILE A 7 41.52 -19.40 -23.37
C ILE A 7 40.66 -19.32 -22.12
N CYS A 8 40.12 -18.14 -21.80
CA CYS A 8 38.93 -18.00 -20.98
C CYS A 8 37.90 -17.21 -21.77
N SER A 9 36.83 -17.89 -22.17
CA SER A 9 35.66 -17.37 -22.86
C SER A 9 34.93 -16.36 -21.98
N ARG A 10 34.93 -15.08 -22.38
CA ARG A 10 33.98 -14.09 -21.88
C ARG A 10 32.73 -14.16 -22.76
N ASN A 11 31.67 -14.75 -22.23
CA ASN A 11 30.31 -14.58 -22.75
C ASN A 11 29.86 -13.14 -22.45
N PRO A 12 29.40 -12.34 -23.43
CA PRO A 12 28.78 -11.07 -23.16
C PRO A 12 27.38 -11.30 -22.60
N ILE A 13 27.18 -10.93 -21.34
CA ILE A 13 25.87 -10.88 -20.70
C ILE A 13 25.02 -9.88 -21.49
N HIS A 14 23.93 -10.39 -22.08
CA HIS A 14 22.84 -9.57 -22.63
C HIS A 14 22.26 -8.71 -21.51
N GLN A 15 22.74 -7.46 -21.41
CA GLN A 15 22.03 -6.41 -20.71
C GLN A 15 20.76 -6.10 -21.51
N HIS A 16 19.63 -6.65 -21.07
CA HIS A 16 18.33 -6.11 -21.42
C HIS A 16 18.24 -4.69 -20.85
N ARG A 17 18.63 -3.71 -21.68
CA ARG A 17 18.25 -2.32 -21.49
C ARG A 17 16.73 -2.28 -21.41
N LEU A 18 16.21 -1.99 -20.22
CA LEU A 18 14.95 -1.28 -20.08
C LEU A 18 14.99 -0.14 -21.10
N ARG A 19 14.16 -0.21 -22.14
CA ARG A 19 13.91 0.92 -23.03
C ARG A 19 13.35 2.02 -22.15
N THR A 20 14.21 2.93 -21.73
CA THR A 20 13.84 4.28 -21.35
C THR A 20 12.93 4.81 -22.45
N MET A 21 11.70 5.18 -22.08
CA MET A 21 10.81 5.87 -23.00
C MET A 21 11.53 7.15 -23.41
N THR A 22 11.87 7.24 -24.70
CA THR A 22 12.31 8.48 -25.31
C THR A 22 11.24 9.54 -25.05
N PRO A 23 11.59 10.75 -24.56
CA PRO A 23 10.61 11.83 -24.48
C PRO A 23 10.07 12.08 -25.89
N LEU A 24 8.74 12.08 -26.04
CA LEU A 24 8.11 12.45 -27.31
C LEU A 24 8.48 13.91 -27.62
N PRO A 25 8.88 14.23 -28.86
CA PRO A 25 9.18 15.60 -29.25
C PRO A 25 7.88 16.38 -29.40
N GLY A 26 7.83 17.55 -28.77
CA GLY A 26 6.69 18.48 -28.80
C GLY A 26 6.12 18.72 -27.41
N ASN A 27 6.37 19.91 -26.86
CA ASN A 27 5.66 20.44 -25.69
C ASN A 27 4.16 20.54 -26.02
N VAL A 28 3.40 19.47 -25.82
CA VAL A 28 1.95 19.53 -25.68
C VAL A 28 1.66 19.26 -24.22
N GLN A 29 1.82 20.28 -23.37
CA GLN A 29 1.29 20.20 -22.01
C GLN A 29 -0.23 20.05 -22.13
N GLY A 30 -0.77 18.94 -21.64
CA GLY A 30 -2.22 18.75 -21.59
C GLY A 30 -2.89 19.83 -20.75
N HIS A 31 -4.09 20.27 -21.17
CA HIS A 31 -4.88 21.22 -20.41
C HIS A 31 -5.64 20.51 -19.30
N GLU A 32 -5.90 21.22 -18.21
CA GLU A 32 -6.67 20.67 -17.10
C GLU A 32 -8.15 20.59 -17.47
N ILE A 33 -8.78 19.43 -17.25
CA ILE A 33 -10.18 19.16 -17.56
C ILE A 33 -11.04 18.95 -16.30
N GLY A 34 -10.42 18.89 -15.12
CA GLY A 34 -11.12 18.77 -13.85
C GLY A 34 -10.22 18.30 -12.72
N SER A 35 -10.74 18.38 -11.50
CA SER A 35 -10.11 17.83 -10.31
C SER A 35 -11.15 17.23 -9.38
N LYS A 36 -10.77 16.19 -8.62
CA LYS A 36 -11.63 15.59 -7.60
C LYS A 36 -10.82 15.19 -6.37
N GLN A 37 -11.33 15.56 -5.19
CA GLN A 37 -10.91 14.98 -3.91
C GLN A 37 -11.84 13.82 -3.58
N PHE A 38 -11.29 12.61 -3.49
CA PHE A 38 -12.10 11.43 -3.17
C PHE A 38 -12.15 11.23 -1.66
N GLY A 39 -13.34 11.26 -1.07
CA GLY A 39 -13.56 10.94 0.34
C GLY A 39 -13.82 9.44 0.59
N MET A 40 -13.88 9.05 1.86
CA MET A 40 -14.30 7.69 2.25
C MET A 40 -15.73 7.40 1.79
N GLN A 41 -16.62 8.40 1.85
CA GLN A 41 -18.00 8.25 1.37
C GLN A 41 -18.07 7.96 -0.14
N ASP A 42 -17.22 8.60 -0.94
CA ASP A 42 -17.09 8.28 -2.37
C ASP A 42 -16.69 6.80 -2.59
N GLN A 43 -15.78 6.27 -1.75
CA GLN A 43 -15.36 4.87 -1.85
C GLN A 43 -16.45 3.91 -1.42
N GLN A 44 -17.24 4.25 -0.39
CA GLN A 44 -18.38 3.44 0.04
C GLN A 44 -19.49 3.38 -1.02
N ILE A 45 -19.78 4.51 -1.66
CA ILE A 45 -20.74 4.59 -2.77
C ILE A 45 -20.23 3.75 -3.95
N PHE A 46 -18.96 3.93 -4.33
CA PHE A 46 -18.38 3.16 -5.44
C PHE A 46 -18.30 1.66 -5.14
N ALA A 47 -17.95 1.26 -3.91
CA ALA A 47 -17.96 -0.12 -3.45
C ALA A 47 -19.38 -0.74 -3.49
N SER A 48 -20.41 0.06 -3.21
CA SER A 48 -21.81 -0.39 -3.32
C SER A 48 -22.24 -0.57 -4.77
N LEU A 49 -21.82 0.31 -5.67
CA LEU A 49 -22.12 0.22 -7.10
C LEU A 49 -21.38 -0.92 -7.79
N SER A 50 -20.09 -1.08 -7.48
CA SER A 50 -19.23 -2.08 -8.10
C SER A 50 -19.28 -3.44 -7.40
N CYS A 51 -19.74 -3.51 -6.16
CA CYS A 51 -19.56 -4.65 -5.25
C CYS A 51 -18.10 -4.93 -4.87
N ASP A 52 -17.14 -4.08 -5.26
CA ASP A 52 -15.77 -4.16 -4.80
C ASP A 52 -15.67 -3.61 -3.37
N ARG A 53 -15.58 -4.53 -2.40
CA ARG A 53 -15.48 -4.23 -0.97
C ARG A 53 -14.10 -4.59 -0.42
N ASN A 54 -13.06 -4.56 -1.26
CA ASN A 54 -11.72 -4.88 -0.80
C ASN A 54 -11.31 -3.93 0.36
N PRO A 55 -10.86 -4.46 1.52
CA PRO A 55 -10.49 -3.65 2.68
C PRO A 55 -9.47 -2.55 2.37
N MET A 56 -8.64 -2.71 1.34
CA MET A 56 -7.70 -1.65 0.91
C MET A 56 -8.36 -0.33 0.51
N HIS A 57 -9.67 -0.34 0.20
CA HIS A 57 -10.43 0.82 -0.23
C HIS A 57 -11.40 1.34 0.84
N VAL A 58 -11.97 0.45 1.66
CA VAL A 58 -13.11 0.76 2.52
C VAL A 58 -12.83 0.63 4.02
N ASP A 59 -11.70 0.02 4.41
CA ASP A 59 -11.35 -0.21 5.81
C ASP A 59 -10.02 0.48 6.17
N PRO A 60 -10.06 1.63 6.88
CA PRO A 60 -8.85 2.32 7.34
C PRO A 60 -7.95 1.48 8.24
N VAL A 61 -8.52 0.61 9.07
CA VAL A 61 -7.76 -0.21 10.03
C VAL A 61 -7.02 -1.33 9.29
N ALA A 62 -7.66 -2.00 8.34
CA ALA A 62 -6.97 -2.98 7.50
C ALA A 62 -5.92 -2.32 6.59
N ALA A 63 -6.26 -1.19 5.97
CA ALA A 63 -5.37 -0.52 5.01
C ALA A 63 -4.07 0.00 5.65
N ARG A 64 -4.07 0.30 6.96
CA ARG A 64 -2.87 0.73 7.71
C ARG A 64 -1.71 -0.29 7.68
N ARG A 65 -2.05 -1.58 7.48
CA ARG A 65 -1.09 -2.70 7.40
C ARG A 65 -0.60 -2.97 5.98
N LEU A 66 -1.16 -2.29 4.98
CA LEU A 66 -0.81 -2.49 3.58
C LEU A 66 0.32 -1.55 3.14
N LEU A 67 0.89 -1.82 1.96
CA LEU A 67 1.90 -0.96 1.30
C LEU A 67 1.46 0.50 1.15
N THR A 68 0.14 0.71 1.07
CA THR A 68 -0.48 2.03 0.96
C THR A 68 -0.60 2.73 2.31
N GLY A 69 -0.57 2.01 3.44
CA GLY A 69 -0.63 2.54 4.80
C GLY A 69 -1.91 3.29 5.17
N GLN A 70 -2.85 3.42 4.23
CA GLN A 70 -4.15 4.08 4.36
C GLN A 70 -5.03 3.65 3.18
N PRO A 71 -6.36 3.90 3.26
CA PRO A 71 -7.28 3.62 2.17
C PRO A 71 -6.87 4.32 0.88
N VAL A 72 -7.01 3.61 -0.24
CA VAL A 72 -6.76 4.15 -1.58
C VAL A 72 -8.02 4.15 -2.41
N VAL A 73 -8.11 5.07 -3.37
CA VAL A 73 -9.22 5.15 -4.30
C VAL A 73 -9.21 3.93 -5.23
N HIS A 74 -10.38 3.35 -5.49
CA HIS A 74 -10.51 2.28 -6.48
C HIS A 74 -9.98 2.76 -7.85
N GLY A 75 -9.10 1.99 -8.49
CA GLY A 75 -8.52 2.38 -9.78
C GLY A 75 -9.59 2.63 -10.84
N ILE A 76 -10.60 1.77 -10.93
CA ILE A 76 -11.73 1.96 -11.84
C ILE A 76 -12.52 3.23 -11.51
N HIS A 77 -12.62 3.64 -10.25
CA HIS A 77 -13.27 4.92 -9.90
C HIS A 77 -12.49 6.12 -10.46
N VAL A 78 -11.14 6.08 -10.43
CA VAL A 78 -10.30 7.10 -11.08
C VAL A 78 -10.53 7.10 -12.60
N LEU A 79 -10.58 5.91 -13.22
CA LEU A 79 -10.86 5.76 -14.66
C LEU A 79 -12.25 6.32 -15.03
N MET A 80 -13.29 5.95 -14.29
CA MET A 80 -14.66 6.43 -14.53
C MET A 80 -14.75 7.95 -14.37
N THR A 81 -14.06 8.51 -13.37
CA THR A 81 -13.99 9.97 -13.19
C THR A 81 -13.25 10.66 -14.35
N ALA A 82 -12.15 10.07 -14.84
CA ALA A 82 -11.45 10.58 -16.01
C ALA A 82 -12.34 10.59 -17.26
N LEU A 83 -13.12 9.52 -17.46
CA LEU A 83 -14.09 9.41 -18.55
C LEU A 83 -15.25 10.40 -18.39
N GLU A 84 -15.64 10.74 -17.17
CA GLU A 84 -16.69 11.73 -16.88
C GLU A 84 -16.23 13.15 -17.25
N TYR A 85 -14.97 13.50 -16.92
CA TYR A 85 -14.35 14.77 -17.29
C TYR A 85 -13.89 14.84 -18.75
N TRP A 86 -13.71 13.71 -19.42
CA TRP A 86 -13.22 13.66 -20.81
C TRP A 86 -14.01 14.61 -21.71
N GLU A 87 -13.31 15.57 -22.31
CA GLU A 87 -13.90 16.46 -23.29
C GLU A 87 -13.77 15.81 -24.68
N ASN A 88 -14.83 15.13 -25.12
CA ASN A 88 -14.89 14.53 -26.45
C ASN A 88 -15.51 15.51 -27.45
N GLY A 89 -14.84 15.73 -28.59
CA GLY A 89 -15.39 16.50 -29.71
C GLY A 89 -16.23 15.66 -30.68
N SER A 90 -16.21 14.33 -30.54
CA SER A 90 -16.95 13.38 -31.38
C SER A 90 -18.16 12.80 -30.65
N ALA A 91 -19.23 12.52 -31.39
CA ALA A 91 -20.38 11.78 -30.86
C ALA A 91 -20.15 10.25 -30.83
N GLN A 92 -19.11 9.77 -31.52
CA GLN A 92 -18.79 8.34 -31.58
C GLN A 92 -17.97 7.90 -30.36
N PRO A 93 -18.21 6.69 -29.83
CA PRO A 93 -17.35 6.10 -28.81
C PRO A 93 -15.94 5.87 -29.36
N PRO A 94 -14.91 5.83 -28.49
CA PRO A 94 -13.56 5.43 -28.91
C PRO A 94 -13.55 3.96 -29.36
N ALA A 95 -12.64 3.60 -30.27
CA ALA A 95 -12.47 2.21 -30.69
C ALA A 95 -11.68 1.38 -29.66
N PHE A 96 -10.76 2.01 -28.94
CA PHE A 96 -9.96 1.35 -27.90
C PHE A 96 -9.83 2.25 -26.68
N LEU A 97 -9.82 1.60 -25.52
CA LEU A 97 -9.52 2.20 -24.23
C LEU A 97 -8.35 1.44 -23.60
N ASP A 98 -7.31 2.16 -23.22
CA ASP A 98 -6.17 1.59 -22.50
C ASP A 98 -5.88 2.44 -21.26
N CYS A 99 -6.00 1.86 -20.07
CA CYS A 99 -5.76 2.56 -18.82
C CYS A 99 -4.69 1.83 -18.01
N THR A 100 -3.64 2.55 -17.63
CA THR A 100 -2.60 2.05 -16.71
C THR A 100 -2.68 2.80 -15.38
N PHE A 101 -2.58 2.08 -14.27
CA PHE A 101 -2.55 2.62 -12.91
C PHE A 101 -1.11 2.59 -12.39
N ASN A 102 -0.43 3.72 -12.52
CA ASN A 102 0.99 3.85 -12.22
C ASN A 102 1.26 3.97 -10.71
N ASN A 103 0.40 4.72 -10.00
CA ASN A 103 0.54 4.98 -8.57
C ASN A 103 -0.84 5.02 -7.90
N PRO A 104 -0.98 4.47 -6.68
CA PRO A 104 -2.23 4.56 -5.95
C PRO A 104 -2.54 6.02 -5.58
N VAL A 105 -3.83 6.36 -5.58
CA VAL A 105 -4.35 7.63 -5.06
C VAL A 105 -4.84 7.38 -3.65
N SER A 106 -4.37 8.14 -2.66
CA SER A 106 -4.90 8.00 -1.29
C SER A 106 -6.26 8.66 -1.20
N VAL A 107 -7.13 8.12 -0.36
CA VAL A 107 -8.37 8.83 0.01
C VAL A 107 -8.00 10.16 0.68
N GLY A 108 -8.63 11.25 0.26
CA GLY A 108 -8.32 12.61 0.68
C GLY A 108 -7.35 13.37 -0.23
N ASP A 109 -6.64 12.70 -1.15
CA ASP A 109 -5.80 13.39 -2.14
C ASP A 109 -6.67 14.10 -3.20
N ILE A 110 -6.23 15.28 -3.65
CA ILE A 110 -6.82 15.98 -4.80
C ILE A 110 -6.17 15.45 -6.07
N VAL A 111 -6.96 14.78 -6.91
CA VAL A 111 -6.53 14.29 -8.22
C VAL A 111 -6.85 15.34 -9.26
N VAL A 112 -5.83 15.76 -10.02
CA VAL A 112 -5.97 16.67 -11.16
C VAL A 112 -5.94 15.84 -12.45
N PHE A 113 -6.90 16.07 -13.33
CA PHE A 113 -7.02 15.38 -14.62
C PHE A 113 -6.62 16.33 -15.75
N ARG A 114 -5.66 15.91 -16.57
CA ARG A 114 -5.17 16.68 -17.72
C ARG A 114 -5.39 15.92 -19.02
N GLN A 115 -5.90 16.60 -20.02
CA GLN A 115 -6.18 16.03 -21.33
C GLN A 115 -5.19 16.51 -22.38
N ILE A 116 -4.70 15.58 -23.18
CA ILE A 116 -3.87 15.80 -24.36
C ILE A 116 -4.65 15.25 -25.55
N ARG A 117 -4.97 16.10 -26.53
CA ARG A 117 -5.58 15.68 -27.80
C ARG A 117 -4.53 15.64 -28.89
N TYR A 118 -4.55 14.60 -29.70
CA TYR A 118 -3.70 14.45 -30.87
C TYR A 118 -4.48 14.76 -32.15
N GLU A 119 -3.78 15.18 -33.19
CA GLU A 119 -4.36 15.51 -34.51
C GLU A 119 -5.10 14.32 -35.15
N ASN A 120 -4.66 13.10 -34.85
CA ASN A 120 -5.29 11.86 -35.33
C ASN A 120 -6.60 11.49 -34.61
N GLY A 121 -7.07 12.34 -33.68
CA GLY A 121 -8.26 12.15 -32.86
C GLY A 121 -8.03 11.35 -31.56
N ASP A 122 -6.85 10.74 -31.37
CA ASP A 122 -6.53 10.05 -30.13
C ASP A 122 -6.51 11.06 -28.97
N THR A 123 -6.93 10.61 -27.80
CA THR A 123 -6.90 11.42 -26.56
C THR A 123 -6.16 10.65 -25.47
N VAL A 124 -5.33 11.36 -24.72
CA VAL A 124 -4.74 10.88 -23.47
C VAL A 124 -5.26 11.73 -22.31
N ILE A 125 -5.64 11.08 -21.23
CA ILE A 125 -6.00 11.73 -19.96
C ILE A 125 -5.05 11.21 -18.89
N GLU A 126 -4.36 12.13 -18.22
CA GLU A 126 -3.46 11.85 -17.11
C GLU A 126 -4.11 12.32 -15.81
N ALA A 127 -4.25 11.41 -14.85
CA ALA A 127 -4.70 11.69 -13.50
C ALA A 127 -3.47 11.75 -12.59
N GLY A 128 -3.23 12.89 -11.93
CA GLY A 128 -2.05 13.09 -11.10
C GLY A 128 -2.34 13.72 -9.75
N VAL A 129 -1.49 13.42 -8.77
CA VAL A 129 -1.51 13.98 -7.41
C VAL A 129 -0.14 14.59 -7.14
N ASN A 130 -0.08 15.89 -6.84
CA ASN A 130 1.18 16.60 -6.53
C ASN A 130 2.32 16.32 -7.54
N GLY A 131 1.99 16.29 -8.84
CA GLY A 131 2.93 16.00 -9.93
C GLY A 131 3.27 14.51 -10.15
N LEU A 132 2.78 13.61 -9.29
CA LEU A 132 2.92 12.16 -9.48
C LEU A 132 1.80 11.65 -10.40
N LEU A 133 2.16 11.01 -11.52
CA LEU A 133 1.20 10.38 -12.42
C LEU A 133 0.57 9.15 -11.73
N CYS A 134 -0.72 9.18 -11.42
CA CYS A 134 -1.42 8.09 -10.76
C CYS A 134 -2.09 7.13 -11.75
N ALA A 135 -2.77 7.66 -12.76
CA ALA A 135 -3.35 6.86 -13.83
C ALA A 135 -3.20 7.56 -15.18
N ARG A 136 -3.03 6.77 -16.23
CA ARG A 136 -2.97 7.24 -17.61
C ARG A 136 -3.96 6.47 -18.47
N LEU A 137 -4.94 7.18 -18.99
CA LEU A 137 -5.96 6.69 -19.90
C LEU A 137 -5.63 7.14 -21.32
N ARG A 138 -5.59 6.20 -22.26
CA ARG A 138 -5.51 6.46 -23.70
C ARG A 138 -6.79 5.98 -24.37
N LEU A 139 -7.39 6.87 -25.14
CA LEU A 139 -8.58 6.63 -25.94
C LEU A 139 -8.18 6.76 -27.41
N THR A 140 -8.33 5.68 -28.17
CA THR A 140 -8.07 5.66 -29.61
C THR A 140 -9.35 5.98 -30.34
N ALA A 141 -9.34 6.97 -31.22
CA ALA A 141 -10.53 7.37 -31.97
C ALA A 141 -11.04 6.24 -32.88
N ALA A 142 -12.35 6.11 -33.02
CA ALA A 142 -12.95 5.26 -34.04
C ALA A 142 -12.61 5.81 -35.43
N ARG A 143 -12.04 4.96 -36.28
CA ARG A 143 -11.76 5.29 -37.67
C ARG A 143 -12.81 4.63 -38.56
N ALA A 144 -13.22 5.31 -39.63
CA ALA A 144 -14.00 4.66 -40.67
C ALA A 144 -13.23 3.41 -41.14
N PRO A 145 -13.88 2.25 -41.25
CA PRO A 145 -13.22 1.06 -41.76
C PRO A 145 -12.69 1.36 -43.16
N SER A 146 -11.39 1.19 -43.38
CA SER A 146 -10.86 1.11 -44.75
C SER A 146 -11.48 -0.11 -45.44
N PRO A 147 -11.88 -0.03 -46.72
CA PRO A 147 -12.42 -1.19 -47.43
C PRO A 147 -11.30 -2.20 -47.67
N GLN A 148 -11.07 -3.10 -46.72
CA GLN A 148 -10.20 -4.26 -46.89
C GLN A 148 -10.86 -5.49 -46.28
N THR A 149 -11.32 -6.34 -47.21
CA THR A 149 -11.47 -7.80 -47.15
C THR A 149 -11.66 -8.41 -45.77
N ALA A 150 -12.90 -8.83 -45.52
CA ALA A 150 -13.25 -9.83 -44.52
C ALA A 150 -12.43 -11.13 -44.78
N THR A 151 -11.32 -11.29 -44.07
CA THR A 151 -10.79 -12.62 -43.78
C THR A 151 -11.60 -13.19 -42.63
N VAL A 152 -12.55 -14.05 -42.99
CA VAL A 152 -13.17 -15.00 -42.07
C VAL A 152 -12.06 -15.89 -41.54
N ALA A 153 -11.83 -15.84 -40.23
CA ALA A 153 -11.08 -16.88 -39.52
C ALA A 153 -11.94 -17.38 -38.37
N GLY A 154 -12.45 -18.61 -38.54
CA GLY A 154 -12.92 -19.44 -37.42
C GLY A 154 -11.77 -19.71 -36.44
N ALA A 155 -12.01 -20.21 -35.24
CA ALA A 155 -13.09 -21.08 -34.83
C ALA A 155 -13.72 -20.61 -33.51
N GLU A 156 -15.05 -20.60 -33.48
CA GLU A 156 -15.77 -20.80 -32.23
C GLU A 156 -15.40 -22.18 -31.70
N VAL A 157 -14.67 -22.21 -30.60
CA VAL A 157 -14.63 -23.41 -29.76
C VAL A 157 -15.91 -23.35 -28.92
N GLU A 158 -16.98 -23.93 -29.45
CA GLU A 158 -18.13 -24.36 -28.64
C GLU A 158 -17.64 -25.40 -27.62
N GLY A 159 -17.19 -24.91 -26.47
CA GLY A 159 -17.13 -25.70 -25.26
C GLY A 159 -18.51 -25.73 -24.64
N THR A 160 -19.29 -26.78 -24.92
CA THR A 160 -20.52 -27.16 -24.22
C THR A 160 -20.20 -27.62 -22.80
N GLY A 161 -19.82 -26.67 -21.95
CA GLY A 161 -19.78 -26.82 -20.51
C GLY A 161 -20.32 -25.53 -19.93
N GLY A 162 -21.52 -25.58 -19.34
CA GLY A 162 -22.13 -24.42 -18.69
C GLY A 162 -21.11 -23.79 -17.75
N ARG A 163 -20.67 -22.57 -18.06
CA ARG A 163 -19.78 -21.82 -17.18
C ARG A 163 -20.60 -21.45 -15.94
N PRO A 164 -20.24 -21.89 -14.73
CA PRO A 164 -20.97 -21.47 -13.55
C PRO A 164 -20.84 -19.95 -13.43
N VAL A 165 -21.97 -19.25 -13.43
CA VAL A 165 -22.02 -17.84 -13.07
C VAL A 165 -21.58 -17.76 -11.61
N LEU A 166 -20.54 -16.99 -11.34
CA LEU A 166 -20.04 -16.84 -9.98
C LEU A 166 -21.09 -16.13 -9.13
N GLU A 167 -21.55 -16.77 -8.06
CA GLU A 167 -22.33 -16.07 -7.04
C GLU A 167 -21.49 -14.97 -6.42
N ARG A 168 -22.11 -13.82 -6.16
CA ARG A 168 -21.37 -12.68 -5.61
C ARG A 168 -20.83 -13.02 -4.23
N VAL A 169 -19.53 -12.85 -4.04
CA VAL A 169 -18.86 -13.08 -2.75
C VAL A 169 -18.98 -11.84 -1.88
N GLY A 170 -19.32 -12.04 -0.60
CA GLY A 170 -19.44 -10.95 0.38
C GLY A 170 -18.10 -10.42 0.89
N THR A 171 -17.06 -11.26 0.83
CA THR A 171 -15.68 -10.95 1.22
C THR A 171 -14.74 -11.27 0.05
N PRO A 172 -13.63 -10.52 -0.11
CA PRO A 172 -12.64 -10.85 -1.13
C PRO A 172 -12.08 -12.26 -0.93
N LEU A 173 -11.90 -13.01 -2.01
CA LEU A 173 -11.21 -14.29 -1.98
C LEU A 173 -9.73 -14.10 -1.63
N ASP A 174 -9.19 -15.00 -0.80
CA ASP A 174 -7.77 -15.07 -0.45
C ASP A 174 -7.19 -16.41 -0.92
N GLU A 175 -7.21 -16.58 -2.23
CA GLU A 175 -6.85 -17.84 -2.89
C GLU A 175 -5.46 -17.74 -3.54
N SER A 176 -4.78 -18.89 -3.66
CA SER A 176 -3.44 -18.94 -4.24
C SER A 176 -3.46 -18.65 -5.75
N PRO A 177 -2.33 -18.24 -6.36
CA PRO A 177 -2.26 -18.10 -7.82
C PRO A 177 -2.62 -19.38 -8.59
N ASP A 178 -2.23 -20.55 -8.06
CA ASP A 178 -2.53 -21.85 -8.65
C ASP A 178 -4.03 -22.15 -8.62
N HIS A 179 -4.77 -21.64 -7.63
CA HIS A 179 -6.22 -21.72 -7.61
C HIS A 179 -6.83 -21.03 -8.83
N HIS A 180 -6.34 -19.86 -9.22
CA HIS A 180 -6.94 -19.05 -10.28
C HIS A 180 -6.47 -19.43 -11.69
N LEU A 181 -5.24 -19.90 -11.84
CA LEU A 181 -4.63 -20.12 -13.14
C LEU A 181 -5.46 -21.07 -14.03
N ASN A 182 -5.67 -20.69 -15.29
CA ASN A 182 -6.49 -21.38 -16.28
C ASN A 182 -7.98 -21.51 -15.94
N ARG A 183 -8.46 -20.88 -14.85
CA ARG A 183 -9.88 -20.82 -14.54
C ARG A 183 -10.59 -19.72 -15.31
N LYS A 184 -11.87 -19.97 -15.57
CA LYS A 184 -12.79 -19.04 -16.19
C LYS A 184 -13.88 -18.66 -15.20
N TYR A 185 -14.25 -17.39 -15.21
CA TYR A 185 -15.27 -16.82 -14.34
C TYR A 185 -16.27 -16.05 -15.18
N SER A 186 -17.56 -16.21 -14.88
CA SER A 186 -18.62 -15.43 -15.52
C SER A 186 -19.30 -14.58 -14.45
N ILE A 187 -19.23 -13.26 -14.60
CA ILE A 187 -19.89 -12.32 -13.68
C ILE A 187 -21.12 -11.76 -14.38
N ARG A 188 -22.29 -12.02 -13.79
CA ARG A 188 -23.54 -11.38 -14.21
C ARG A 188 -23.68 -10.03 -13.52
N LEU A 189 -23.99 -9.01 -14.32
CA LEU A 189 -24.28 -7.68 -13.81
C LEU A 189 -25.78 -7.54 -13.60
N ASP A 190 -26.14 -7.23 -12.35
CA ASP A 190 -27.49 -6.78 -12.03
C ASP A 190 -27.74 -5.42 -12.69
N PRO A 191 -29.01 -5.06 -13.00
CA PRO A 191 -29.36 -3.72 -13.43
C PRO A 191 -28.96 -2.71 -12.35
N VAL A 192 -27.85 -2.00 -12.57
CA VAL A 192 -27.39 -0.89 -11.73
C VAL A 192 -27.54 0.39 -12.54
N ASP A 193 -28.18 1.40 -11.95
CA ASP A 193 -28.26 2.72 -12.58
C ASP A 193 -26.93 3.48 -12.41
N VAL A 194 -26.00 3.18 -13.31
CA VAL A 194 -24.69 3.83 -13.38
C VAL A 194 -24.82 5.32 -13.74
N SER A 195 -25.89 5.70 -14.45
CA SER A 195 -26.08 7.07 -14.97
C SER A 195 -26.24 8.11 -13.86
N ARG A 196 -26.73 7.71 -12.68
CA ARG A 196 -26.83 8.59 -11.51
C ARG A 196 -25.47 9.12 -11.04
N SER A 197 -24.41 8.32 -11.18
CA SER A 197 -23.05 8.69 -10.73
C SER A 197 -22.12 9.08 -11.87
N PHE A 198 -22.32 8.51 -13.07
CA PHE A 198 -21.46 8.72 -14.23
C PHE A 198 -22.28 8.94 -15.51
N PRO A 199 -23.11 10.00 -15.59
CA PRO A 199 -24.01 10.23 -16.70
C PRO A 199 -23.27 10.41 -18.03
N ARG A 200 -22.21 11.23 -18.07
CA ARG A 200 -21.49 11.48 -19.32
C ARG A 200 -20.71 10.26 -19.77
N THR A 201 -20.23 9.45 -18.84
CA THR A 201 -19.60 8.16 -19.16
C THR A 201 -20.59 7.20 -19.81
N CYS A 202 -21.82 7.11 -19.26
CA CYS A 202 -22.90 6.33 -19.86
C CYS A 202 -23.26 6.84 -21.27
N ASP A 203 -23.35 8.15 -21.46
CA ASP A 203 -23.65 8.74 -22.78
C ASP A 203 -22.56 8.42 -23.81
N ARG A 204 -21.29 8.42 -23.39
CA ARG A 204 -20.14 8.24 -24.29
C ARG A 204 -19.83 6.79 -24.63
N LEU A 205 -19.98 5.88 -23.67
CA LEU A 205 -19.63 4.46 -23.86
C LEU A 205 -20.84 3.55 -24.03
N GLY A 206 -22.03 4.03 -23.66
CA GLY A 206 -23.22 3.23 -23.43
C GLY A 206 -23.28 2.69 -22.00
N ALA A 207 -24.48 2.70 -21.41
CA ALA A 207 -24.72 2.27 -20.03
C ALA A 207 -24.21 0.84 -19.74
N SER A 208 -24.37 -0.09 -20.68
CA SER A 208 -23.88 -1.46 -20.54
C SER A 208 -22.36 -1.50 -20.35
N ARG A 209 -21.60 -0.79 -21.18
CA ARG A 209 -20.13 -0.79 -21.07
C ARG A 209 -19.66 -0.08 -19.79
N ALA A 210 -20.34 0.99 -19.38
CA ALA A 210 -20.09 1.67 -18.11
C ALA A 210 -20.32 0.71 -16.91
N ALA A 211 -21.38 -0.10 -16.92
CA ALA A 211 -21.59 -1.15 -15.93
C ALA A 211 -20.51 -2.25 -16.00
N GLY A 212 -20.10 -2.64 -17.21
CA GLY A 212 -18.99 -3.57 -17.43
C GLY A 212 -17.69 -3.13 -16.76
N LEU A 213 -17.39 -1.82 -16.76
CA LEU A 213 -16.20 -1.28 -16.07
C LEU A 213 -16.27 -1.53 -14.56
N LEU A 214 -17.45 -1.43 -13.93
CA LEU A 214 -17.64 -1.76 -12.52
C LEU A 214 -17.34 -3.24 -12.23
N ALA A 215 -17.72 -4.14 -13.15
CA ALA A 215 -17.40 -5.57 -13.05
C ALA A 215 -15.90 -5.84 -12.97
N LEU A 216 -15.08 -5.00 -13.62
CA LEU A 216 -13.62 -5.13 -13.57
C LEU A 216 -13.09 -4.85 -12.16
N SER A 217 -13.65 -3.85 -11.47
CA SER A 217 -13.27 -3.56 -10.07
C SER A 217 -13.63 -4.75 -9.20
N TYR A 218 -14.87 -5.24 -9.28
CA TYR A 218 -15.30 -6.43 -8.54
C TYR A 218 -14.41 -7.63 -8.79
N PHE A 219 -14.15 -7.97 -10.06
CA PHE A 219 -13.34 -9.14 -10.40
C PHE A 219 -11.94 -9.04 -9.77
N VAL A 220 -11.26 -7.91 -9.94
CA VAL A 220 -9.89 -7.74 -9.41
C VAL A 220 -9.90 -7.67 -7.88
N GLY A 221 -10.78 -6.85 -7.30
CA GLY A 221 -10.86 -6.57 -5.88
C GLY A 221 -11.40 -7.71 -5.03
N MET A 222 -12.28 -8.55 -5.59
CA MET A 222 -13.02 -9.58 -4.83
C MET A 222 -12.74 -11.00 -5.29
N VAL A 223 -12.38 -11.24 -6.55
CA VAL A 223 -12.27 -12.61 -7.11
C VAL A 223 -10.83 -13.00 -7.37
N CYS A 224 -10.13 -12.32 -8.29
CA CYS A 224 -8.77 -12.64 -8.68
C CYS A 224 -8.03 -11.35 -9.07
N PRO A 225 -7.00 -10.92 -8.32
CA PRO A 225 -6.37 -11.61 -7.19
C PRO A 225 -7.16 -11.57 -5.86
N GLY A 226 -8.28 -10.84 -5.80
CA GLY A 226 -9.11 -10.77 -4.60
C GLY A 226 -8.45 -9.94 -3.50
N LEU A 227 -8.36 -10.49 -2.28
CA LEU A 227 -7.97 -9.79 -1.05
C LEU A 227 -6.69 -9.00 -1.23
N HIS A 228 -5.68 -9.58 -1.86
CA HIS A 228 -4.35 -9.00 -2.03
C HIS A 228 -4.14 -8.29 -3.39
N SER A 229 -5.19 -7.92 -4.10
CA SER A 229 -5.10 -7.32 -5.43
C SER A 229 -4.53 -5.89 -5.45
N ILE A 230 -3.89 -5.52 -6.57
CA ILE A 230 -3.66 -4.13 -6.99
C ILE A 230 -3.89 -4.08 -8.49
N PHE A 231 -4.90 -3.32 -8.94
CA PHE A 231 -5.21 -3.17 -10.36
C PHE A 231 -4.06 -2.44 -11.09
N SER A 232 -3.52 -3.04 -12.16
CA SER A 232 -2.36 -2.51 -12.89
C SER A 232 -2.75 -1.88 -14.23
N ARG A 233 -3.51 -2.60 -15.06
CA ARG A 233 -3.87 -2.14 -16.41
C ARG A 233 -5.16 -2.77 -16.89
N VAL A 234 -5.92 -2.03 -17.71
CA VAL A 234 -7.01 -2.56 -18.52
C VAL A 234 -6.88 -2.07 -19.95
N THR A 235 -7.14 -2.96 -20.91
CA THR A 235 -7.22 -2.65 -22.34
C THR A 235 -8.54 -3.20 -22.88
N LEU A 236 -9.40 -2.36 -23.46
CA LEU A 236 -10.71 -2.73 -23.98
C LEU A 236 -10.83 -2.39 -25.47
N LYS A 237 -11.50 -3.27 -26.20
CA LYS A 237 -11.98 -3.05 -27.56
C LYS A 237 -13.44 -2.61 -27.49
N LEU A 238 -13.75 -1.48 -28.13
CA LEU A 238 -15.02 -0.77 -28.03
C LEU A 238 -15.64 -0.50 -29.42
N ASP A 239 -14.96 -0.92 -30.49
CA ASP A 239 -15.36 -0.83 -31.89
C ASP A 239 -16.46 -1.83 -32.27
N ALA A 240 -16.51 -2.99 -31.61
CA ALA A 240 -17.59 -3.96 -31.77
C ALA A 240 -18.82 -3.58 -30.92
N PRO A 241 -20.06 -3.78 -31.41
CA PRO A 241 -21.26 -3.59 -30.61
C PRO A 241 -21.20 -4.48 -29.36
N ALA A 242 -21.61 -3.93 -28.21
CA ALA A 242 -21.63 -4.68 -26.96
C ALA A 242 -22.58 -5.88 -27.09
N ALA A 243 -22.17 -7.04 -26.57
CA ALA A 243 -23.06 -8.19 -26.47
C ALA A 243 -24.32 -7.80 -25.67
N ALA A 244 -25.49 -8.26 -26.12
CA ALA A 244 -26.77 -7.96 -25.46
C ALA A 244 -26.89 -8.62 -24.08
N THR A 245 -26.04 -9.59 -23.75
CA THR A 245 -26.07 -10.32 -22.48
C THR A 245 -25.36 -9.54 -21.37
N PRO A 246 -25.94 -9.45 -20.16
CA PRO A 246 -25.38 -8.69 -19.05
C PRO A 246 -24.26 -9.46 -18.32
N VAL A 247 -23.32 -10.04 -19.07
CA VAL A 247 -22.27 -10.91 -18.54
C VAL A 247 -20.90 -10.46 -19.05
N VAL A 248 -19.94 -10.42 -18.14
CA VAL A 248 -18.51 -10.33 -18.47
C VAL A 248 -17.87 -11.65 -18.09
N ASP A 249 -17.25 -12.30 -19.07
CA ASP A 249 -16.44 -13.49 -18.87
C ASP A 249 -14.98 -13.10 -18.67
N PHE A 250 -14.30 -13.78 -17.76
CA PHE A 250 -12.89 -13.62 -17.46
C PHE A 250 -12.18 -14.96 -17.61
N SER A 251 -10.98 -14.96 -18.18
CA SER A 251 -10.08 -16.12 -18.27
C SER A 251 -8.74 -15.74 -17.69
N VAL A 252 -8.31 -16.43 -16.63
CA VAL A 252 -7.01 -16.16 -15.99
C VAL A 252 -5.93 -16.92 -16.75
N ASP A 253 -5.35 -16.26 -17.75
CA ASP A 253 -4.51 -16.93 -18.74
C ASP A 253 -3.08 -17.16 -18.26
N ARG A 254 -2.57 -16.27 -17.40
CA ARG A 254 -1.17 -16.32 -16.93
C ARG A 254 -0.97 -15.65 -15.58
N TYR A 255 -0.11 -16.24 -14.77
CA TYR A 255 0.51 -15.61 -13.61
C TYR A 255 2.03 -15.59 -13.79
N ASP A 256 2.66 -14.41 -13.72
CA ASP A 256 4.12 -14.28 -13.69
C ASP A 256 4.60 -14.12 -12.25
N GLU A 257 5.16 -15.19 -11.68
CA GLU A 257 5.58 -15.25 -10.27
C GLU A 257 6.63 -14.17 -9.93
N ARG A 258 7.53 -13.84 -10.86
CA ARG A 258 8.62 -12.88 -10.64
C ARG A 258 8.10 -11.47 -10.39
N PHE A 259 7.01 -11.12 -11.08
CA PHE A 259 6.34 -9.82 -10.94
C PHE A 259 5.07 -9.90 -10.10
N ARG A 260 4.68 -11.11 -9.68
CA ARG A 260 3.41 -11.42 -9.00
C ARG A 260 2.21 -10.84 -9.74
N LEU A 261 2.18 -11.01 -11.07
CA LEU A 261 1.26 -10.32 -11.97
C LEU A 261 0.34 -11.32 -12.68
N PHE A 262 -0.96 -11.17 -12.50
CA PHE A 262 -1.97 -11.88 -13.29
C PHE A 262 -2.24 -11.13 -14.60
N ASN A 263 -2.44 -11.90 -15.67
CA ASN A 263 -3.00 -11.43 -16.94
C ASN A 263 -4.30 -12.18 -17.20
N VAL A 264 -5.35 -11.43 -17.49
CA VAL A 264 -6.71 -11.95 -17.59
C VAL A 264 -7.34 -11.43 -18.87
N SER A 265 -7.79 -12.33 -19.75
CA SER A 265 -8.60 -11.97 -20.92
C SER A 265 -10.06 -11.84 -20.53
N LEU A 266 -10.77 -10.94 -21.21
CA LEU A 266 -12.19 -10.69 -20.96
C LEU A 266 -13.00 -10.69 -22.26
N SER A 267 -14.23 -11.21 -22.19
CA SER A 267 -15.18 -11.29 -23.30
C SER A 267 -16.63 -11.10 -22.83
N GLY A 268 -17.57 -10.98 -23.79
CA GLY A 268 -18.98 -10.74 -23.51
C GLY A 268 -19.33 -9.25 -23.66
N MET A 269 -19.93 -8.65 -22.63
CA MET A 269 -20.32 -7.23 -22.63
C MET A 269 -19.12 -6.28 -22.82
N LEU A 270 -17.94 -6.69 -22.36
CA LEU A 270 -16.65 -6.06 -22.65
C LEU A 270 -15.74 -7.09 -23.32
N SER A 271 -14.81 -6.64 -24.16
CA SER A 271 -13.79 -7.49 -24.77
C SER A 271 -12.41 -6.86 -24.64
N GLY A 272 -11.40 -7.64 -24.26
CA GLY A 272 -10.05 -7.10 -24.03
C GLY A 272 -9.20 -7.91 -23.06
N SER A 273 -8.39 -7.23 -22.26
CA SER A 273 -7.62 -7.84 -21.19
C SER A 273 -7.37 -6.88 -20.03
N LEU A 274 -7.02 -7.43 -18.88
CA LEU A 274 -6.57 -6.69 -17.71
C LEU A 274 -5.37 -7.37 -17.05
N ALA A 275 -4.67 -6.60 -16.23
CA ALA A 275 -3.57 -7.09 -15.41
C ALA A 275 -3.68 -6.55 -13.98
N ALA A 276 -3.34 -7.39 -13.00
CA ALA A 276 -3.40 -7.05 -11.59
C ALA A 276 -2.28 -7.73 -10.80
N PHE A 277 -1.65 -6.98 -9.88
CA PHE A 277 -0.61 -7.51 -9.00
C PHE A 277 -1.24 -8.21 -7.79
N LEU A 278 -0.58 -9.28 -7.33
CA LEU A 278 -0.78 -9.85 -6.01
C LEU A 278 0.22 -9.20 -5.06
N ARG A 279 -0.27 -8.36 -4.15
CA ARG A 279 0.53 -7.71 -3.11
C ARG A 279 0.89 -8.72 -2.00
N PRO A 280 1.98 -8.50 -1.25
CA PRO A 280 2.34 -9.38 -0.14
C PRO A 280 1.32 -9.27 1.00
N VAL A 281 1.21 -10.34 1.78
CA VAL A 281 0.48 -10.34 3.04
C VAL A 281 1.16 -9.40 4.04
N PRO A 282 0.42 -8.80 5.00
CA PRO A 282 1.01 -8.05 6.09
C PRO A 282 2.10 -8.86 6.83
N GLN A 283 3.17 -8.18 7.25
CA GLN A 283 4.29 -8.81 7.92
C GLN A 283 3.85 -9.31 9.32
N GLN A 284 4.03 -10.60 9.56
CA GLN A 284 3.89 -11.20 10.89
C GLN A 284 5.23 -11.07 11.64
N GLN A 285 5.18 -10.78 12.94
CA GLN A 285 6.37 -10.88 13.81
C GLN A 285 6.51 -12.29 14.37
N LEU A 286 7.69 -12.60 14.91
CA LEU A 286 7.93 -13.87 15.61
C LEU A 286 6.90 -14.08 16.73
N THR A 287 6.54 -15.34 16.94
CA THR A 287 5.64 -15.72 18.03
C THR A 287 6.33 -15.58 19.37
N MET A 288 5.56 -15.50 20.46
CA MET A 288 6.10 -15.53 21.83
C MET A 288 6.95 -16.78 22.08
N ALA A 289 6.57 -17.93 21.52
CA ALA A 289 7.34 -19.17 21.62
C ALA A 289 8.72 -19.00 20.96
N ASP A 290 8.77 -18.46 19.74
CA ASP A 290 10.02 -18.24 19.01
C ASP A 290 10.93 -17.21 19.69
N VAL A 291 10.34 -16.10 20.17
CA VAL A 291 11.08 -15.06 20.89
C VAL A 291 11.68 -15.62 22.18
N SER A 292 10.93 -16.43 22.94
CA SER A 292 11.37 -17.01 24.21
C SER A 292 12.59 -17.93 24.07
N MET A 293 12.80 -18.54 22.90
CA MET A 293 13.98 -19.37 22.65
C MET A 293 15.29 -18.57 22.58
N ARG A 294 15.21 -17.26 22.34
CA ARG A 294 16.37 -16.37 22.13
C ARG A 294 16.56 -15.35 23.26
N VAL A 295 15.54 -15.14 24.08
CA VAL A 295 15.54 -14.22 25.23
C VAL A 295 15.86 -15.01 26.50
N THR A 296 16.80 -14.51 27.30
CA THR A 296 17.16 -15.17 28.56
C THR A 296 16.06 -14.94 29.59
N ARG A 297 15.61 -16.02 30.23
CA ARG A 297 14.56 -15.96 31.25
C ARG A 297 14.92 -14.95 32.34
N ASP A 298 13.93 -14.17 32.76
CA ASP A 298 14.04 -13.15 33.81
C ASP A 298 15.06 -12.01 33.52
N GLU A 299 15.63 -11.88 32.31
CA GLU A 299 16.61 -10.82 32.00
C GLU A 299 16.01 -9.40 32.02
N PHE A 300 14.68 -9.30 31.89
CA PHE A 300 13.90 -8.07 31.97
C PHE A 300 12.99 -8.04 33.20
N LYS A 301 13.21 -8.92 34.18
CA LYS A 301 12.43 -8.96 35.42
C LYS A 301 12.53 -7.64 36.18
N GLY A 302 11.38 -7.09 36.57
CA GLY A 302 11.28 -5.80 37.25
C GLY A 302 11.30 -4.58 36.32
N THR A 303 11.40 -4.78 35.00
CA THR A 303 11.07 -3.72 34.04
C THR A 303 9.55 -3.51 34.02
N ARG A 304 9.14 -2.24 34.06
CA ARG A 304 7.75 -1.80 33.96
C ARG A 304 7.70 -0.81 32.80
N SER A 305 7.34 -1.34 31.65
CA SER A 305 7.61 -0.72 30.36
C SER A 305 6.33 -0.21 29.71
N LEU A 306 6.39 0.96 29.08
CA LEU A 306 5.37 1.42 28.13
C LEU A 306 5.91 1.28 26.71
N VAL A 307 5.24 0.52 25.84
CA VAL A 307 5.63 0.38 24.43
C VAL A 307 4.63 1.12 23.55
N VAL A 308 5.10 2.23 22.97
CA VAL A 308 4.32 3.11 22.10
C VAL A 308 4.30 2.58 20.68
N GLY A 309 3.13 2.19 20.17
CA GLY A 309 2.98 1.61 18.83
C GLY A 309 3.20 0.09 18.78
N ALA A 310 2.67 -0.64 19.76
CA ALA A 310 2.88 -2.08 19.94
C ALA A 310 1.92 -2.98 19.14
N SER A 311 0.92 -2.41 18.45
CA SER A 311 -0.09 -3.19 17.70
C SER A 311 0.45 -3.96 16.49
N ARG A 312 1.71 -3.73 16.08
CA ARG A 312 2.37 -4.36 14.92
C ARG A 312 3.86 -4.02 14.86
N GLY A 313 4.59 -4.71 13.99
CA GLY A 313 5.95 -4.35 13.59
C GLY A 313 6.95 -4.41 14.76
N LEU A 314 7.89 -3.47 14.82
CA LEU A 314 8.96 -3.51 15.83
C LEU A 314 8.46 -3.26 17.26
N GLY A 315 7.37 -2.51 17.44
CA GLY A 315 6.78 -2.31 18.76
C GLY A 315 6.17 -3.59 19.33
N GLU A 316 5.48 -4.36 18.49
CA GLU A 316 5.00 -5.70 18.85
C GLU A 316 6.16 -6.60 19.28
N LEU A 317 7.21 -6.68 18.44
CA LEU A 317 8.37 -7.52 18.73
C LEU A 317 9.08 -7.08 20.02
N ALA A 318 9.20 -5.77 20.26
CA ALA A 318 9.78 -5.26 21.50
C ALA A 318 8.97 -5.66 22.74
N ALA A 319 7.65 -5.58 22.67
CA ALA A 319 6.77 -6.02 23.76
C ALA A 319 6.95 -7.52 24.04
N LYS A 320 7.01 -8.35 22.99
CA LYS A 320 7.27 -9.79 23.10
C LYS A 320 8.63 -10.08 23.73
N ILE A 321 9.69 -9.38 23.33
CA ILE A 321 11.04 -9.53 23.90
C ILE A 321 11.04 -9.20 25.40
N LEU A 322 10.44 -8.07 25.78
CA LEU A 322 10.37 -7.64 27.19
C LEU A 322 9.62 -8.65 28.04
N ALA A 323 8.45 -9.12 27.58
CA ALA A 323 7.65 -10.10 28.31
C ALA A 323 8.32 -11.48 28.38
N ALA A 324 9.00 -11.92 27.30
CA ALA A 324 9.73 -13.20 27.29
C ALA A 324 10.87 -13.23 28.33
N GLY A 325 11.46 -12.07 28.65
CA GLY A 325 12.44 -11.93 29.74
C GLY A 325 11.83 -11.57 31.09
N GLY A 326 10.51 -11.70 31.29
CA GLY A 326 9.86 -11.47 32.59
C GLY A 326 9.48 -10.03 32.92
N GLY A 327 9.43 -9.13 31.93
CA GLY A 327 8.97 -7.76 32.10
C GLY A 327 7.45 -7.62 32.19
N ASP A 328 7.00 -6.55 32.83
CA ASP A 328 5.60 -6.08 32.79
C ASP A 328 5.46 -4.96 31.75
N VAL A 329 4.57 -5.14 30.78
CA VAL A 329 4.52 -4.30 29.58
C VAL A 329 3.13 -3.70 29.38
N THR A 330 3.02 -2.38 29.48
CA THR A 330 1.88 -1.65 28.93
C THR A 330 2.08 -1.50 27.43
N ILE A 331 1.27 -2.18 26.64
CA ILE A 331 1.32 -2.14 25.18
C ILE A 331 0.24 -1.18 24.67
N THR A 332 0.58 -0.41 23.64
CA THR A 332 -0.32 0.65 23.17
C THR A 332 -0.63 0.61 21.68
N TYR A 333 -1.75 1.20 21.33
CA TYR A 333 -2.24 1.34 19.98
C TYR A 333 -3.00 2.66 19.81
N ALA A 334 -2.85 3.28 18.63
CA ALA A 334 -3.71 4.40 18.21
C ALA A 334 -4.93 3.87 17.46
N GLN A 335 -4.72 2.87 16.60
CA GLN A 335 -5.72 2.19 15.77
C GLN A 335 -5.40 0.69 15.68
N GLY A 336 -6.43 -0.14 15.47
CA GLY A 336 -6.32 -1.61 15.44
C GLY A 336 -6.39 -2.24 16.82
N LEU A 337 -7.58 -2.21 17.44
CA LEU A 337 -7.84 -2.84 18.74
C LEU A 337 -7.65 -4.37 18.66
N GLU A 338 -8.22 -5.00 17.64
CA GLU A 338 -8.10 -6.45 17.45
C GLU A 338 -6.63 -6.90 17.33
N ASP A 339 -5.81 -6.14 16.57
CA ASP A 339 -4.39 -6.46 16.42
C ASP A 339 -3.63 -6.39 17.76
N ILE A 340 -3.90 -5.39 18.61
CA ILE A 340 -3.25 -5.29 19.93
C ILE A 340 -3.79 -6.33 20.92
N GLU A 341 -5.06 -6.72 20.82
CA GLU A 341 -5.67 -7.76 21.64
C GLU A 341 -5.03 -9.13 21.36
N VAL A 342 -4.74 -9.45 20.10
CA VAL A 342 -3.99 -10.65 19.73
C VAL A 342 -2.61 -10.65 20.37
N VAL A 343 -1.86 -9.54 20.29
CA VAL A 343 -0.54 -9.41 20.91
C VAL A 343 -0.63 -9.57 22.44
N ASN A 344 -1.61 -8.93 23.07
CA ASN A 344 -1.84 -9.02 24.52
C ASN A 344 -2.14 -10.46 24.96
N ALA A 345 -3.04 -11.15 24.23
CA ALA A 345 -3.42 -12.52 24.51
C ALA A 345 -2.23 -13.47 24.37
N GLU A 346 -1.44 -13.30 23.30
CA GLU A 346 -0.24 -14.10 23.06
C GLU A 346 0.81 -13.93 24.16
N ILE A 347 1.09 -12.68 24.56
CA ILE A 347 2.03 -12.39 25.66
C ILE A 347 1.55 -13.04 26.96
N ASN A 348 0.30 -12.80 27.35
CA ASN A 348 -0.24 -13.28 28.63
C ASN A 348 -0.39 -14.81 28.67
N ALA A 349 -0.68 -15.46 27.54
CA ALA A 349 -0.76 -16.91 27.44
C ALA A 349 0.61 -17.60 27.64
N SER A 350 1.73 -16.91 27.42
CA SER A 350 3.07 -17.48 27.61
C SER A 350 3.43 -17.74 29.08
N GLY A 351 2.84 -16.98 30.02
CA GLY A 351 3.18 -17.04 31.44
C GLY A 351 4.61 -16.58 31.80
N LEU A 352 5.38 -16.05 30.84
CA LEU A 352 6.76 -15.59 31.07
C LEU A 352 6.82 -14.17 31.65
N GLY A 353 5.91 -13.31 31.24
CA GLY A 353 5.74 -11.93 31.70
C GLY A 353 4.27 -11.51 31.62
N SER A 354 3.99 -10.22 31.69
CA SER A 354 2.62 -9.70 31.63
C SER A 354 2.48 -8.56 30.63
N SER A 355 1.28 -8.43 30.07
CA SER A 355 0.92 -7.25 29.31
C SER A 355 -0.49 -6.74 29.60
N ARG A 356 -0.65 -5.42 29.47
CA ARG A 356 -1.94 -4.72 29.53
C ARG A 356 -2.06 -3.73 28.38
N ILE A 357 -3.27 -3.54 27.88
CA ILE A 357 -3.55 -2.68 26.73
C ILE A 357 -3.88 -1.25 27.22
N GLN A 358 -3.33 -0.25 26.53
CA GLN A 358 -3.74 1.14 26.69
C GLN A 358 -3.86 1.82 25.31
N LYS A 359 -4.98 2.50 25.06
CA LYS A 359 -5.13 3.33 23.85
C LYS A 359 -4.29 4.59 23.99
N LEU A 360 -3.47 4.89 22.99
CA LEU A 360 -2.57 6.04 23.00
C LEU A 360 -2.24 6.49 21.58
N ASP A 361 -2.39 7.79 21.33
CA ASP A 361 -1.87 8.45 20.11
C ASP A 361 -0.59 9.22 20.46
N ALA A 362 0.52 8.87 19.80
CA ALA A 362 1.81 9.50 20.05
C ALA A 362 1.86 10.98 19.65
N THR A 363 0.91 11.47 18.85
CA THR A 363 0.84 12.89 18.47
C THR A 363 -0.10 13.72 19.35
N ALA A 364 -0.88 13.05 20.20
CA ALA A 364 -1.86 13.66 21.09
C ALA A 364 -1.84 12.94 22.43
N TRP A 365 -0.75 13.14 23.19
CA TRP A 365 -0.57 12.53 24.50
C TRP A 365 -1.68 12.97 25.46
N ASP A 366 -2.34 11.99 26.07
CA ASP A 366 -3.09 12.16 27.31
C ASP A 366 -2.21 11.68 28.46
N PHE A 367 -1.41 12.59 29.01
CA PHE A 367 -0.45 12.24 30.06
C PHE A 367 -1.13 11.84 31.37
N ASP A 368 -2.32 12.35 31.65
CA ASP A 368 -3.07 12.05 32.88
C ASP A 368 -3.56 10.59 32.90
N ALA A 369 -3.72 9.98 31.72
CA ALA A 369 -4.07 8.57 31.57
C ALA A 369 -2.88 7.61 31.82
N ILE A 370 -1.66 8.10 32.03
CA ILE A 370 -0.45 7.28 32.18
C ILE A 370 0.09 7.42 33.60
N ASP A 371 0.15 6.30 34.33
CA ASP A 371 0.85 6.24 35.62
C ASP A 371 2.37 6.15 35.41
N PHE A 372 3.01 7.29 35.23
CA PHE A 372 4.47 7.39 35.07
C PHE A 372 5.25 6.93 36.31
N ALA A 373 4.68 7.02 37.52
CA ALA A 373 5.35 6.57 38.74
C ALA A 373 5.49 5.04 38.78
N ALA A 374 4.59 4.32 38.10
CA ALA A 374 4.69 2.88 37.90
C ALA A 374 5.67 2.48 36.80
N LEU A 375 6.23 3.39 36.00
CA LEU A 375 7.11 3.05 34.89
C LEU A 375 8.60 3.22 35.24
N ASN A 376 9.45 2.44 34.57
CA ASN A 376 10.90 2.69 34.56
C ASN A 376 11.50 2.70 33.14
N ALA A 377 10.73 2.29 32.13
CA ALA A 377 11.14 2.33 30.73
C ALA A 377 9.96 2.71 29.81
N ILE A 378 10.26 3.45 28.74
CA ILE A 378 9.33 3.79 27.66
C ILE A 378 10.04 3.50 26.32
N TYR A 379 9.34 2.91 25.37
CA TYR A 379 9.86 2.58 24.05
C TYR A 379 9.01 3.22 22.95
N LEU A 380 9.59 4.10 22.14
CA LEU A 380 8.87 4.89 21.13
C LEU A 380 8.95 4.28 19.73
N PHE A 381 8.07 3.33 19.40
CA PHE A 381 8.01 2.69 18.08
C PHE A 381 6.94 3.26 17.15
N ALA A 382 6.04 4.11 17.65
CA ALA A 382 5.05 4.76 16.80
C ALA A 382 5.75 5.61 15.72
N THR A 383 5.33 5.39 14.48
CA THR A 383 5.87 6.08 13.32
C THR A 383 4.76 6.29 12.31
N PRO A 384 4.67 7.48 11.69
CA PRO A 384 3.80 7.66 10.54
C PRO A 384 4.35 6.83 9.38
N ARG A 385 3.59 6.77 8.28
CA ARG A 385 4.00 6.02 7.08
C ARG A 385 5.31 6.58 6.52
N ILE A 386 6.36 5.76 6.50
CA ILE A 386 7.71 6.13 6.06
C ILE A 386 7.79 6.24 4.53
N ASN A 387 7.49 5.15 3.82
CA ASN A 387 7.62 5.10 2.36
C ASN A 387 6.38 5.72 1.68
N ARG A 388 6.57 6.86 1.03
CA ARG A 388 5.55 7.55 0.22
C ARG A 388 6.15 7.92 -1.13
N LYS A 389 5.40 7.63 -2.21
CA LYS A 389 5.80 8.10 -3.53
C LYS A 389 5.57 9.60 -3.61
N LYS A 390 6.56 10.33 -4.10
CA LYS A 390 6.54 11.78 -4.27
C LYS A 390 7.29 12.16 -5.54
N ALA A 391 6.84 13.21 -6.22
CA ALA A 391 7.51 13.73 -7.40
C ALA A 391 8.67 14.69 -7.05
N ALA A 392 8.55 15.41 -5.93
CA ALA A 392 9.56 16.34 -5.46
C ALA A 392 10.58 15.66 -4.56
N VAL A 393 11.82 16.15 -4.58
CA VAL A 393 12.90 15.73 -3.67
C VAL A 393 12.54 16.04 -2.21
N PHE A 394 11.83 17.16 -2.00
CA PHE A 394 11.43 17.65 -0.69
C PHE A 394 9.96 18.08 -0.67
N VAL A 395 9.24 17.66 0.37
CA VAL A 395 7.82 17.98 0.60
C VAL A 395 7.67 18.50 2.04
N PRO A 396 7.46 19.81 2.25
CA PRO A 396 7.42 20.42 3.59
C PRO A 396 6.39 19.78 4.53
N SER A 397 5.21 19.42 4.04
CA SER A 397 4.16 18.81 4.84
C SER A 397 4.56 17.42 5.37
N LEU A 398 5.32 16.64 4.61
CA LEU A 398 5.85 15.35 5.08
C LEU A 398 6.89 15.55 6.18
N LEU A 399 7.74 16.57 6.07
CA LEU A 399 8.69 16.90 7.13
C LEU A 399 7.97 17.30 8.41
N HIS A 400 6.96 18.18 8.34
CA HIS A 400 6.21 18.59 9.52
C HIS A 400 5.59 17.38 10.24
N GLU A 401 4.99 16.45 9.50
CA GLU A 401 4.44 15.22 10.08
C GLU A 401 5.50 14.37 10.80
N PHE A 402 6.68 14.18 10.19
CA PHE A 402 7.75 13.44 10.86
C PHE A 402 8.32 14.18 12.08
N ILE A 403 8.39 15.52 12.04
CA ILE A 403 8.84 16.34 13.17
C ILE A 403 7.84 16.25 14.33
N ASP A 404 6.54 16.29 14.05
CA ASP A 404 5.50 16.13 15.06
C ASP A 404 5.65 14.79 15.80
N PHE A 405 5.88 13.70 15.06
CA PHE A 405 6.05 12.35 15.63
C PHE A 405 7.39 12.12 16.34
N TYR A 406 8.52 12.55 15.78
CA TYR A 406 9.84 12.15 16.30
C TYR A 406 10.50 13.19 17.20
N VAL A 407 10.13 14.47 17.07
CA VAL A 407 10.79 15.56 17.77
C VAL A 407 9.84 16.16 18.80
N LYS A 408 8.68 16.68 18.36
CA LYS A 408 7.73 17.34 19.24
C LYS A 408 7.16 16.38 20.28
N SER A 409 6.66 15.22 19.84
CA SER A 409 6.16 14.17 20.74
C SER A 409 7.21 13.70 21.76
N LEU A 410 8.46 13.55 21.35
CA LEU A 410 9.57 13.19 22.25
C LEU A 410 9.82 14.29 23.28
N TYR A 411 9.90 15.56 22.84
CA TYR A 411 10.10 16.69 23.73
C TYR A 411 8.99 16.81 24.77
N ASP A 412 7.73 16.75 24.32
CA ASP A 412 6.55 16.88 25.18
C ASP A 412 6.52 15.78 26.25
N LEU A 413 6.79 14.53 25.86
CA LEU A 413 6.91 13.40 26.79
C LEU A 413 8.02 13.63 27.82
N CYS A 414 9.24 13.93 27.37
CA CYS A 414 10.38 14.08 28.28
C CYS A 414 10.20 15.28 29.21
N ARG A 415 9.64 16.39 28.71
CA ARG A 415 9.33 17.58 29.51
C ARG A 415 8.27 17.27 30.57
N HIS A 416 7.24 16.50 30.20
CA HIS A 416 6.23 16.06 31.17
C HIS A 416 6.87 15.21 32.26
N ILE A 417 7.65 14.18 31.91
CA ILE A 417 8.37 13.34 32.88
C ILE A 417 9.26 14.17 33.80
N GLU A 418 9.99 15.16 33.28
CA GLU A 418 10.86 16.03 34.08
C GLU A 418 10.05 16.85 35.11
N SER A 419 8.80 17.18 34.81
CA SER A 419 7.93 17.91 35.75
C SER A 419 7.40 17.07 36.91
N LEU A 420 7.39 15.74 36.79
CA LEU A 420 6.78 14.84 37.77
C LEU A 420 7.68 14.54 38.97
N ALA A 421 7.09 14.34 40.16
CA ALA A 421 7.80 13.79 41.31
C ALA A 421 7.89 12.26 41.20
N LEU A 422 9.01 11.75 40.66
CA LEU A 422 9.20 10.33 40.39
C LEU A 422 10.20 9.68 41.36
N PRO A 423 10.01 8.39 41.69
CA PRO A 423 10.92 7.65 42.58
C PRO A 423 12.29 7.36 41.96
N GLY A 424 12.43 7.52 40.64
CA GLY A 424 13.67 7.30 39.90
C GLY A 424 13.57 7.82 38.48
N LYS A 425 14.67 7.70 37.73
CA LYS A 425 14.69 8.08 36.32
C LYS A 425 13.91 7.09 35.46
N ILE A 426 13.18 7.60 34.47
CA ILE A 426 12.57 6.81 33.40
C ILE A 426 13.52 6.76 32.22
N ARG A 427 13.80 5.55 31.72
CA ARG A 427 14.59 5.37 30.50
C ARG A 427 13.67 5.45 29.28
N VAL A 428 14.06 6.18 28.25
CA VAL A 428 13.29 6.32 27.01
C VAL A 428 14.11 5.79 25.84
N TYR A 429 13.63 4.75 25.18
CA TYR A 429 14.23 4.23 23.96
C TYR A 429 13.64 4.92 22.73
N VAL A 430 14.53 5.47 21.90
CA VAL A 430 14.17 6.12 20.64
C VAL A 430 14.88 5.38 19.49
N PRO A 431 14.16 4.60 18.68
CA PRO A 431 14.75 4.00 17.49
C PRO A 431 15.04 5.08 16.45
N SER A 432 16.31 5.20 16.07
CA SER A 432 16.75 5.92 14.88
C SER A 432 16.97 4.94 13.72
N SER A 433 17.57 5.39 12.63
CA SER A 433 17.78 4.60 11.41
C SER A 433 19.14 4.88 10.77
N VAL A 434 19.74 3.85 10.17
CA VAL A 434 20.92 4.00 9.29
C VAL A 434 20.69 4.97 8.13
N PHE A 435 19.44 5.24 7.77
CA PHE A 435 19.07 6.20 6.71
C PHE A 435 19.36 7.66 7.06
N VAL A 436 19.63 7.98 8.32
CA VAL A 436 20.16 9.30 8.72
C VAL A 436 21.47 9.61 7.97
N THR A 437 22.31 8.58 7.78
CA THR A 437 23.58 8.67 7.06
C THR A 437 23.50 8.19 5.61
N GLU A 438 22.82 7.08 5.33
CA GLU A 438 22.78 6.49 3.99
C GLU A 438 21.93 7.30 2.99
N ARG A 439 20.85 7.95 3.48
CA ARG A 439 19.95 8.83 2.71
C ARG A 439 19.51 8.26 1.36
N PRO A 440 18.84 7.09 1.35
CA PRO A 440 18.21 6.55 0.15
C PRO A 440 17.20 7.55 -0.46
N GLU A 441 16.99 7.41 -1.77
CA GLU A 441 16.05 8.25 -2.52
C GLU A 441 14.64 8.20 -1.90
N GLY A 442 14.00 9.37 -1.81
CA GLY A 442 12.63 9.50 -1.30
C GLY A 442 12.51 9.63 0.23
N LEU A 443 13.58 9.42 1.00
CA LEU A 443 13.55 9.42 2.47
C LEU A 443 14.20 10.65 3.13
N THR A 444 14.34 11.76 2.41
CA THR A 444 14.96 13.00 2.89
C THR A 444 14.32 13.53 4.17
N GLU A 445 12.99 13.69 4.21
CA GLU A 445 12.27 14.26 5.35
C GLU A 445 12.32 13.33 6.57
N TYR A 446 12.21 12.02 6.33
CA TYR A 446 12.37 11.01 7.37
C TYR A 446 13.77 11.06 8.00
N ALA A 447 14.81 11.09 7.18
CA ALA A 447 16.20 11.17 7.63
C ALA A 447 16.47 12.48 8.39
N MET A 448 15.93 13.62 7.91
CA MET A 448 16.02 14.91 8.60
C MET A 448 15.39 14.86 9.99
N ALA A 449 14.17 14.34 10.10
CA ALA A 449 13.46 14.28 11.38
C ALA A 449 14.11 13.30 12.37
N LYS A 450 14.63 12.16 11.89
CA LYS A 450 15.41 11.23 12.73
C LYS A 450 16.73 11.85 13.21
N ALA A 451 17.44 12.59 12.36
CA ALA A 451 18.64 13.32 12.77
C ALA A 451 18.32 14.42 13.80
N ALA A 452 17.21 15.14 13.62
CA ALA A 452 16.75 16.13 14.60
C ALA A 452 16.40 15.48 15.95
N ALA A 453 15.77 14.32 15.94
CA ALA A 453 15.47 13.56 17.16
C ALA A 453 16.73 13.06 17.87
N GLU A 454 17.77 12.64 17.14
CA GLU A 454 19.09 12.29 17.71
C GLU A 454 19.70 13.47 18.46
N ILE A 455 19.74 14.66 17.83
CA ILE A 455 20.28 15.88 18.46
C ILE A 455 19.48 16.25 19.70
N LEU A 456 18.14 16.25 19.59
CA LEU A 456 17.26 16.57 20.71
C LEU A 456 17.48 15.60 21.88
N ALA A 457 17.61 14.29 21.62
CA ALA A 457 17.83 13.29 22.66
C ALA A 457 19.11 13.57 23.47
N ASP A 458 20.19 13.97 22.80
CA ASP A 458 21.45 14.34 23.45
C ASP A 458 21.32 15.58 24.32
N ASP A 459 20.61 16.62 23.85
CA ASP A 459 20.35 17.84 24.62
C ASP A 459 19.48 17.56 25.85
N LEU A 460 18.43 16.75 25.68
CA LEU A 460 17.55 16.36 26.79
C LEU A 460 18.28 15.52 27.83
N ASN A 461 19.19 14.64 27.44
CA ASN A 461 20.03 13.88 28.37
C ASN A 461 20.96 14.78 29.21
N ARG A 462 21.39 15.92 28.67
CA ARG A 462 22.19 16.92 29.40
C ARG A 462 21.34 17.79 30.31
N ALA A 463 20.14 18.14 29.87
CA ALA A 463 19.28 19.12 30.53
C ALA A 463 18.39 18.51 31.61
N PHE A 464 17.92 17.27 31.42
CA PHE A 464 16.89 16.66 32.27
C PHE A 464 17.47 15.66 33.26
N SER A 465 16.94 15.70 34.48
CA SER A 465 17.43 14.89 35.59
C SER A 465 16.66 13.58 35.74
N LYS A 466 15.39 13.52 35.32
CA LYS A 466 14.46 12.38 35.51
C LYS A 466 14.31 11.49 34.29
N VAL A 467 14.92 11.87 33.17
CA VAL A 467 14.89 11.10 31.92
C VAL A 467 16.30 10.61 31.59
N SER A 468 16.40 9.42 30.99
CA SER A 468 17.61 8.93 30.32
C SER A 468 17.22 8.36 28.95
N ILE A 469 17.66 8.98 27.87
CA ILE A 469 17.29 8.63 26.50
C ILE A 469 18.39 7.78 25.88
N VAL A 470 18.01 6.65 25.31
CA VAL A 470 18.89 5.77 24.55
C VAL A 470 18.44 5.76 23.10
N VAL A 471 19.37 6.07 22.20
CA VAL A 471 19.12 6.12 20.76
C VAL A 471 19.96 5.07 20.04
N THR A 472 19.32 4.29 19.18
CA THR A 472 20.01 3.29 18.35
C THR A 472 19.58 3.44 16.89
N ARG A 473 20.54 3.54 15.97
CA ARG A 473 20.28 3.49 14.53
C ARG A 473 20.03 2.05 14.10
N LEU A 474 18.78 1.70 13.82
CA LEU A 474 18.41 0.37 13.36
C LEU A 474 18.68 0.22 11.85
N PRO A 475 19.09 -0.99 11.39
CA PRO A 475 19.20 -1.29 9.97
C PRO A 475 17.80 -1.38 9.33
N ARG A 476 17.74 -1.73 8.03
CA ARG A 476 16.47 -1.99 7.36
C ARG A 476 15.88 -3.31 7.86
N LEU A 477 14.82 -3.20 8.67
CA LEU A 477 14.10 -4.33 9.24
C LEU A 477 12.77 -4.61 8.52
N SER A 478 12.29 -5.85 8.63
CA SER A 478 11.07 -6.34 7.96
C SER A 478 9.81 -5.89 8.71
N THR A 479 9.04 -4.98 8.13
CA THR A 479 7.75 -4.51 8.66
C THR A 479 6.82 -4.17 7.50
N ASP A 480 5.52 -4.00 7.77
CA ASP A 480 4.57 -3.50 6.75
C ASP A 480 5.07 -2.24 6.01
N GLN A 481 5.88 -1.41 6.67
CA GLN A 481 6.38 -0.15 6.12
C GLN A 481 7.59 -0.30 5.18
N THR A 482 8.29 -1.44 5.23
CA THR A 482 9.49 -1.72 4.42
C THR A 482 9.25 -2.80 3.36
N THR A 483 8.07 -3.42 3.40
CA THR A 483 7.57 -4.38 2.41
C THR A 483 7.41 -3.72 1.03
N SER A 484 7.63 -4.47 -0.03
CA SER A 484 7.41 -4.08 -1.42
C SER A 484 6.84 -5.24 -2.24
N VAL A 485 6.22 -4.96 -3.39
CA VAL A 485 5.70 -6.02 -4.28
C VAL A 485 6.82 -6.92 -4.80
N LEU A 486 7.98 -6.32 -5.12
CA LEU A 486 9.21 -7.04 -5.43
C LEU A 486 9.92 -7.41 -4.13
N LYS A 487 10.52 -8.61 -4.06
CA LYS A 487 11.28 -9.05 -2.89
C LYS A 487 12.50 -8.14 -2.67
N THR A 488 12.68 -7.65 -1.44
CA THR A 488 13.90 -6.96 -1.01
C THR A 488 14.45 -7.67 0.22
N SER A 489 15.78 -7.76 0.37
CA SER A 489 16.42 -8.34 1.55
C SER A 489 16.31 -7.42 2.77
N SER A 490 16.17 -8.03 3.94
CA SER A 490 16.12 -7.37 5.25
C SER A 490 16.80 -8.27 6.29
N ASP A 491 17.34 -7.65 7.34
CA ASP A 491 17.96 -8.37 8.44
C ASP A 491 16.90 -9.01 9.35
N ASP A 492 17.31 -9.99 10.16
CA ASP A 492 16.46 -10.58 11.18
C ASP A 492 16.07 -9.52 12.23
N ASN A 493 14.76 -9.34 12.42
CA ASN A 493 14.25 -8.29 13.29
C ASN A 493 14.66 -8.51 14.75
N LEU A 494 14.74 -9.75 15.21
CA LEU A 494 15.05 -10.08 16.60
C LEU A 494 16.54 -9.88 16.88
N ASP A 495 17.41 -10.31 15.96
CA ASP A 495 18.86 -10.13 16.07
C ASP A 495 19.27 -8.67 16.11
N ALA A 496 18.56 -7.80 15.40
CA ALA A 496 18.80 -6.35 15.45
C ALA A 496 18.20 -5.68 16.69
N LEU A 497 16.99 -6.10 17.12
CA LEU A 497 16.23 -5.40 18.16
C LEU A 497 16.62 -5.83 19.58
N LEU A 498 16.91 -7.10 19.81
CA LEU A 498 17.24 -7.63 21.13
C LEU A 498 18.47 -6.96 21.76
N PRO A 499 19.60 -6.74 21.05
CA PRO A 499 20.73 -6.00 21.59
C PRO A 499 20.36 -4.58 21.99
N ALA A 500 19.53 -3.90 21.19
CA ALA A 500 19.07 -2.55 21.48
C ALA A 500 18.21 -2.51 22.76
N ILE A 501 17.27 -3.45 22.93
CA ILE A 501 16.46 -3.55 24.16
C ILE A 501 17.34 -3.84 25.38
N ARG A 502 18.37 -4.68 25.26
CA ARG A 502 19.32 -4.95 26.36
C ARG A 502 20.11 -3.72 26.79
N THR A 503 20.32 -2.72 25.93
CA THR A 503 20.97 -1.46 26.36
C THR A 503 20.11 -0.70 27.37
N MET A 504 18.78 -0.87 27.33
CA MET A 504 17.84 -0.21 28.24
C MET A 504 17.87 -0.78 29.66
N THR A 505 18.49 -1.93 29.91
CA THR A 505 18.63 -2.52 31.25
C THR A 505 20.02 -2.40 31.87
N ARG A 506 21.05 -2.05 31.09
CA ARG A 506 22.41 -1.87 31.61
C ARG A 506 22.45 -0.70 32.60
N ARG A 507 22.85 -0.97 33.83
CA ARG A 507 22.93 0.06 34.89
C ARG A 507 23.99 1.10 34.58
#